data_AF-A0A4R3YDK1-F1
#
_entry.id   AF-A0A4R3YDK1-F1
#
_cell.length_a   1.000
_cell.length_b   1.000
_cell.length_c   1.000
_cell.angle_alpha   90.00
_cell.angle_beta   90.00
_cell.angle_gamma   90.00
#
_symmetry.space_group_name_H-M   'P 1'
#
loop_
_entity.id
_entity.type
_entity.pdbx_description
1 polymer ?
#
loop_
_entity_poly.entity_id
_entity_poly.type
_entity_poly.pdbx_seq_one_letter_code
_entity_poly.pdbx_strand_id
1 'polypeptide(L)'
;MLQMPVIRVLFMLLFMLPFALPLSANANNIEISEAQINHYLSRKLGFNDQFNLPGIINIRYKVDQMQANVGRNNSNKIELDGVVSAAFSYNNRQFDSRINLVFDVEPEYNAEQGAVYLKNLRMLRWSSQPQKYADQLQLIMPMLNNTVQTLLNQFPVYTLDSNDATQNMIKQMVKKLRVSDGKIVLETSALL
;
A
#
# COMPACT_ATOMS: atom_id res chain seq x y z
N MET A 1 -30.29 46.57 -69.54
CA MET A 1 -30.21 46.72 -68.07
C MET A 1 -31.25 45.76 -67.48
N LEU A 2 -31.00 44.87 -66.54
CA LEU A 2 -29.80 44.39 -65.88
C LEU A 2 -30.24 43.08 -65.15
N GLN A 3 -29.53 41.97 -65.41
CA GLN A 3 -29.23 40.84 -64.50
C GLN A 3 -30.36 39.94 -63.89
N MET A 4 -30.40 38.67 -64.37
CA MET A 4 -30.59 37.44 -63.57
C MET A 4 -29.37 37.24 -62.61
N PRO A 5 -29.32 36.38 -61.55
CA PRO A 5 -29.88 35.01 -61.50
C PRO A 5 -30.20 34.36 -60.11
N VAL A 6 -30.85 33.18 -60.16
CA VAL A 6 -30.51 31.95 -59.41
C VAL A 6 -29.97 32.12 -57.97
N ILE A 7 -30.85 32.17 -56.97
CA ILE A 7 -30.51 31.90 -55.55
C ILE A 7 -31.58 30.97 -54.96
N ARG A 8 -31.56 29.70 -55.35
CA ARG A 8 -32.34 28.65 -54.66
C ARG A 8 -31.58 27.34 -54.45
N VAL A 9 -30.28 27.30 -54.74
CA VAL A 9 -29.47 26.05 -54.64
C VAL A 9 -28.27 26.19 -53.69
N LEU A 10 -28.03 27.37 -53.10
CA LEU A 10 -26.85 27.62 -52.24
C LEU A 10 -27.18 27.62 -50.73
N PHE A 11 -27.97 26.66 -50.26
CA PHE A 11 -28.14 26.40 -48.82
C PHE A 11 -27.97 24.92 -48.49
N MET A 12 -27.15 24.23 -49.29
CA MET A 12 -26.89 22.80 -49.17
C MET A 12 -25.37 22.57 -49.08
N LEU A 13 -24.66 23.23 -48.15
CA LEU A 13 -23.22 22.97 -47.96
C LEU A 13 -22.59 23.50 -46.66
N LEU A 14 -23.36 23.71 -45.58
CA LEU A 14 -22.74 24.19 -44.34
C LEU A 14 -23.40 23.64 -43.07
N PHE A 15 -23.41 22.31 -42.91
CA PHE A 15 -23.54 21.67 -41.59
C PHE A 15 -23.04 20.21 -41.65
N MET A 16 -21.84 20.00 -42.16
CA MET A 16 -21.03 18.81 -41.86
C MET A 16 -19.97 19.23 -40.84
N LEU A 17 -20.42 19.62 -39.65
CA LEU A 17 -19.52 19.64 -38.50
C LEU A 17 -19.32 18.17 -38.12
N PRO A 18 -18.09 17.62 -38.18
CA PRO A 18 -17.85 16.34 -37.56
C PRO A 18 -18.09 16.54 -36.06
N PHE A 19 -19.17 15.96 -35.56
CA PHE A 19 -19.41 15.80 -34.14
C PHE A 19 -18.34 14.81 -33.65
N ALA A 20 -17.13 15.31 -33.40
CA ALA A 20 -16.10 14.57 -32.70
C ALA A 20 -16.59 14.43 -31.26
N LEU A 21 -17.34 13.36 -31.00
CA LEU A 21 -17.58 12.90 -29.64
C LEU A 21 -16.21 12.76 -28.99
N PRO A 22 -15.89 13.48 -27.89
CA PRO A 22 -14.73 13.12 -27.11
C PRO A 22 -14.98 11.69 -26.63
N LEU A 23 -14.24 10.70 -27.16
CA LEU A 23 -14.13 9.41 -26.50
C LEU A 23 -13.54 9.70 -25.13
N SER A 24 -14.39 9.77 -24.10
CA SER A 24 -13.96 9.74 -22.73
C SER A 24 -13.36 8.37 -22.50
N ALA A 25 -12.06 8.28 -22.70
CA ALA A 25 -11.30 7.06 -22.50
C ALA A 25 -11.37 6.75 -21.00
N ASN A 26 -12.21 5.80 -20.61
CA ASN A 26 -12.39 5.43 -19.20
C ASN A 26 -11.06 4.88 -18.68
N ALA A 27 -10.38 5.65 -17.82
CA ALA A 27 -9.24 5.16 -17.06
C ALA A 27 -9.75 4.13 -16.05
N ASN A 28 -9.44 2.86 -16.27
CA ASN A 28 -9.78 1.80 -15.32
C ASN A 28 -8.78 1.86 -14.18
N ASN A 29 -9.10 2.63 -13.15
CA ASN A 29 -8.29 2.69 -11.94
C ASN A 29 -8.47 1.40 -11.14
N ILE A 30 -7.38 0.92 -10.55
CA ILE A 30 -7.43 -0.20 -9.61
C ILE A 30 -7.34 0.38 -8.20
N GLU A 31 -8.33 0.07 -7.38
CA GLU A 31 -8.39 0.49 -5.99
C GLU A 31 -8.07 -0.67 -5.06
N ILE A 32 -7.11 -0.46 -4.18
CA ILE A 32 -6.69 -1.42 -3.16
C ILE A 32 -7.11 -0.84 -1.81
N SER A 33 -8.14 -1.43 -1.23
CA SER A 33 -8.73 -0.98 0.03
C SER A 33 -7.83 -1.28 1.24
N GLU A 34 -7.99 -0.48 2.30
CA GLU A 34 -7.40 -0.72 3.61
C GLU A 34 -7.72 -2.13 4.14
N ALA A 35 -8.93 -2.64 3.87
CA ALA A 35 -9.32 -4.00 4.24
C ALA A 35 -8.50 -5.08 3.52
N GLN A 36 -8.19 -4.91 2.23
CA GLN A 36 -7.33 -5.83 1.47
C GLN A 36 -5.89 -5.81 1.99
N ILE A 37 -5.36 -4.62 2.30
CA ILE A 37 -4.03 -4.47 2.90
C ILE A 37 -4.00 -5.17 4.27
N ASN A 38 -5.01 -4.94 5.11
CA ASN A 38 -5.12 -5.58 6.42
C ASN A 38 -5.22 -7.11 6.33
N HIS A 39 -5.98 -7.63 5.36
CA HIS A 39 -6.06 -9.07 5.12
C HIS A 39 -4.71 -9.68 4.72
N TYR A 40 -3.90 -8.95 3.95
CA TYR A 40 -2.54 -9.37 3.65
C TYR A 40 -1.66 -9.36 4.91
N LEU A 41 -1.67 -8.24 5.66
CA LEU A 41 -0.85 -8.06 6.87
C LEU A 41 -1.17 -9.17 7.87
N SER A 42 -2.45 -9.54 8.01
CA SER A 42 -2.96 -10.60 8.87
C SER A 42 -2.61 -12.04 8.42
N ARG A 43 -2.01 -12.24 7.24
CA ARG A 43 -1.63 -13.59 6.75
C ARG A 43 -0.13 -13.79 6.61
N LYS A 44 0.63 -12.72 6.33
CA LYS A 44 2.04 -12.84 5.92
C LYS A 44 3.04 -12.38 6.96
N LEU A 45 2.67 -11.46 7.85
CA LEU A 45 3.54 -11.08 8.97
C LEU A 45 3.34 -12.11 10.08
N GLY A 46 4.26 -13.08 10.17
CA GLY A 46 4.18 -14.25 11.04
C GLY A 46 3.74 -13.91 12.46
N PHE A 47 2.64 -14.52 12.89
CA PHE A 47 2.00 -14.18 14.17
C PHE A 47 2.68 -14.80 15.37
N ASN A 48 3.70 -15.66 15.21
CA ASN A 48 4.43 -16.25 16.32
C ASN A 48 5.80 -16.74 15.86
N ASP A 49 6.87 -16.23 16.48
CA ASP A 49 8.23 -16.70 16.25
C ASP A 49 9.08 -16.50 17.52
N GLN A 50 10.30 -17.01 17.50
CA GLN A 50 11.27 -16.83 18.56
C GLN A 50 12.56 -16.24 18.05
N PHE A 51 13.17 -15.44 18.90
CA PHE A 51 14.43 -14.78 18.63
C PHE A 51 15.37 -15.01 19.81
N ASN A 52 16.60 -15.41 19.51
CA ASN A 52 17.59 -15.75 20.53
C ASN A 52 18.88 -14.96 20.25
N LEU A 53 19.29 -14.12 21.21
CA LEU A 53 20.64 -13.56 21.27
C LEU A 53 21.42 -14.32 22.34
N PRO A 54 22.37 -15.19 21.96
CA PRO A 54 23.15 -15.98 22.91
C PRO A 54 23.78 -15.10 23.99
N GLY A 55 23.52 -15.43 25.26
CA GLY A 55 24.07 -14.73 26.42
C GLY A 55 23.41 -13.38 26.76
N ILE A 56 22.43 -12.90 25.96
CA ILE A 56 21.79 -11.59 26.16
C ILE A 56 20.31 -11.74 26.47
N ILE A 57 19.52 -12.36 25.57
CA ILE A 57 18.06 -12.46 25.76
C ILE A 57 17.45 -13.46 24.78
N ASN A 58 16.46 -14.23 25.25
CA ASN A 58 15.57 -14.98 24.38
C ASN A 58 14.20 -14.32 24.40
N ILE A 59 13.55 -14.21 23.24
CA ILE A 59 12.28 -13.53 23.06
C ILE A 59 11.37 -14.45 22.25
N ARG A 60 10.25 -14.88 22.84
CA ARG A 60 9.14 -15.45 22.07
C ARG A 60 8.14 -14.34 21.86
N TYR A 61 7.71 -14.08 20.64
CA TYR A 61 6.77 -13.01 20.37
C TYR A 61 5.61 -13.50 19.53
N LYS A 62 4.46 -12.86 19.74
CA LYS A 62 3.23 -13.05 18.99
C LYS A 62 2.75 -11.70 18.50
N VAL A 63 2.59 -11.53 17.20
CA VAL A 63 1.87 -10.37 16.66
C VAL A 63 0.39 -10.59 16.97
N ASP A 64 -0.20 -9.74 17.79
CA ASP A 64 -1.63 -9.83 18.12
C ASP A 64 -2.48 -9.10 17.08
N GLN A 65 -1.95 -7.98 16.58
CA GLN A 65 -2.62 -7.13 15.60
C GLN A 65 -1.59 -6.42 14.73
N MET A 66 -1.90 -6.29 13.45
CA MET A 66 -1.25 -5.35 12.54
C MET A 66 -2.34 -4.71 11.68
N GLN A 67 -2.48 -3.39 11.75
CA GLN A 67 -3.54 -2.66 11.04
C GLN A 67 -2.96 -1.46 10.30
N ALA A 68 -3.35 -1.32 9.04
CA ALA A 68 -3.06 -0.18 8.21
C ALA A 68 -4.12 0.92 8.41
N ASN A 69 -3.66 2.16 8.47
CA ASN A 69 -4.43 3.39 8.37
C ASN A 69 -3.94 4.13 7.12
N VAL A 70 -4.73 4.09 6.05
CA VAL A 70 -4.31 4.52 4.71
C VAL A 70 -4.73 5.98 4.48
N GLY A 71 -3.76 6.89 4.32
CA GLY A 71 -4.01 8.25 3.85
C GLY A 71 -4.75 9.20 4.80
N ARG A 72 -5.03 8.81 6.06
CA ARG A 72 -5.80 9.62 7.02
C ARG A 72 -5.00 10.78 7.63
N ASN A 73 -3.77 10.52 8.05
CA ASN A 73 -2.92 11.51 8.72
C ASN A 73 -1.98 12.24 7.76
N ASN A 74 -1.48 11.53 6.75
CA ASN A 74 -0.64 12.07 5.69
C ASN A 74 -1.07 11.47 4.36
N SER A 75 -1.48 12.32 3.41
CA SER A 75 -2.11 11.90 2.16
C SER A 75 -1.24 11.02 1.27
N ASN A 76 0.07 10.93 1.52
CA ASN A 76 1.00 10.14 0.72
C ASN A 76 1.53 8.90 1.47
N LYS A 77 1.10 8.66 2.71
CA LYS A 77 1.63 7.61 3.57
C LYS A 77 0.56 6.69 4.11
N ILE A 78 1.01 5.52 4.55
CA ILE A 78 0.20 4.54 5.26
C ILE A 78 0.83 4.37 6.62
N GLU A 79 0.04 4.54 7.67
CA GLU A 79 0.46 4.20 9.03
C GLU A 79 0.14 2.74 9.32
N LEU A 80 1.04 2.05 10.00
CA LEU A 80 0.85 0.66 10.43
C LEU A 80 0.90 0.61 11.96
N ASP A 81 -0.20 0.22 12.58
CA ASP A 81 -0.34 0.01 14.02
C ASP A 81 -0.19 -1.47 14.34
N GLY A 82 0.89 -1.79 15.06
CA GLY A 82 1.22 -3.14 15.50
C GLY A 82 1.04 -3.30 17.00
N VAL A 83 0.47 -4.43 17.42
CA VAL A 83 0.44 -4.85 18.81
C VAL A 83 1.07 -6.22 18.94
N VAL A 84 2.05 -6.35 19.83
CA VAL A 84 2.87 -7.55 19.99
C VAL A 84 2.88 -7.98 21.44
N SER A 85 2.53 -9.23 21.71
CA SER A 85 2.77 -9.88 22.99
C SER A 85 4.12 -10.60 22.94
N ALA A 86 5.00 -10.35 23.91
CA ALA A 86 6.33 -10.93 23.91
C ALA A 86 6.72 -11.45 25.30
N ALA A 87 7.28 -12.65 25.34
CA ALA A 87 7.84 -13.29 26.52
C ALA A 87 9.37 -13.30 26.41
N PHE A 88 10.02 -12.61 27.35
CA PHE A 88 11.46 -12.42 27.41
C PHE A 88 12.06 -13.31 28.49
N SER A 89 13.19 -13.93 28.19
CA SER A 89 13.94 -14.76 29.13
C SER A 89 15.40 -14.34 29.18
N TYR A 90 15.88 -13.99 30.37
CA TYR A 90 17.28 -13.62 30.64
C TYR A 90 17.70 -14.05 32.04
N ASN A 91 18.87 -14.69 32.18
CA ASN A 91 19.43 -15.14 33.48
C ASN A 91 18.40 -15.79 34.41
N ASN A 92 17.66 -16.79 33.90
CA ASN A 92 16.60 -17.52 34.59
C ASN A 92 15.39 -16.66 35.05
N ARG A 93 15.29 -15.41 34.62
CA ARG A 93 14.10 -14.57 34.81
C ARG A 93 13.30 -14.53 33.52
N GLN A 94 11.98 -14.68 33.63
CA GLN A 94 11.06 -14.48 32.52
C GLN A 94 10.15 -13.28 32.82
N PHE A 95 9.84 -12.51 31.79
CA PHE A 95 8.83 -11.46 31.87
C PHE A 95 8.07 -11.33 30.58
N ASP A 96 6.78 -11.03 30.69
CA ASP A 96 5.92 -10.78 29.54
C ASP A 96 5.75 -9.27 29.35
N SER A 97 5.70 -8.84 28.09
CA SER A 97 5.41 -7.47 27.72
C SER A 97 4.40 -7.38 26.59
N ARG A 98 3.57 -6.34 26.64
CA ARG A 98 2.74 -5.90 25.51
C ARG A 98 3.38 -4.67 24.90
N ILE A 99 3.74 -4.78 23.63
CA ILE A 99 4.44 -3.73 22.88
C ILE A 99 3.47 -3.18 21.84
N ASN A 100 3.31 -1.85 21.81
CA ASN A 100 2.59 -1.16 20.74
C ASN A 100 3.61 -0.47 19.85
N LEU A 101 3.46 -0.62 18.54
CA LEU A 101 4.35 -0.11 17.51
C LEU A 101 3.54 0.71 16.52
N VAL A 102 4.06 1.84 16.09
CA VAL A 102 3.49 2.61 14.98
C VAL A 102 4.58 2.95 13.99
N PHE A 103 4.33 2.59 12.74
CA PHE A 103 5.21 2.86 11.62
C PHE A 103 4.52 3.73 10.59
N ASP A 104 5.29 4.43 9.78
CA ASP A 104 4.85 4.89 8.47
C ASP A 104 5.60 4.17 7.35
N VAL A 105 4.89 3.94 6.25
CA VAL A 105 5.40 3.34 5.01
C VAL A 105 4.88 4.11 3.81
N GLU A 106 5.54 3.90 2.68
CA GLU A 106 5.15 4.45 1.39
C GLU A 106 4.85 3.29 0.42
N PRO A 107 3.68 3.27 -0.21
CA PRO A 107 3.38 2.25 -1.21
C PRO A 107 4.13 2.51 -2.51
N GLU A 108 4.69 1.44 -3.08
CA GLU A 108 5.43 1.48 -4.34
C GLU A 108 4.89 0.41 -5.29
N TYR A 109 4.65 0.79 -6.55
CA TYR A 109 4.23 -0.14 -7.59
C TYR A 109 5.43 -0.69 -8.36
N ASN A 110 5.55 -2.02 -8.40
CA ASN A 110 6.49 -2.72 -9.26
C ASN A 110 5.78 -3.17 -10.55
N ALA A 111 6.13 -2.55 -11.68
CA ALA A 111 5.51 -2.83 -12.98
C ALA A 111 5.87 -4.20 -13.55
N GLU A 112 7.09 -4.70 -13.30
CA GLU A 112 7.54 -6.01 -13.79
C GLU A 112 6.74 -7.14 -13.17
N GLN A 113 6.38 -7.00 -11.89
CA GLN A 113 5.63 -7.99 -11.13
C GLN A 113 4.12 -7.69 -11.13
N GLY A 114 3.73 -6.44 -11.36
CA GLY A 114 2.33 -6.02 -11.28
C GLY A 114 1.87 -5.99 -9.83
N ALA A 115 2.74 -5.55 -8.93
CA ALA A 115 2.57 -5.72 -7.50
C ALA A 115 2.79 -4.42 -6.73
N VAL A 116 2.06 -4.24 -5.64
CA VAL A 116 2.22 -3.10 -4.74
C VAL A 116 2.94 -3.57 -3.48
N TYR A 117 4.04 -2.91 -3.16
CA TYR A 117 4.84 -3.13 -1.96
C TYR A 117 4.67 -1.98 -0.98
N LEU A 118 4.90 -2.24 0.30
CA LEU A 118 5.07 -1.18 1.30
C LEU A 118 6.57 -1.02 1.55
N LYS A 119 7.10 0.16 1.23
CA LYS A 119 8.52 0.49 1.29
C LYS A 119 8.75 1.61 2.30
N ASN A 120 10.02 1.99 2.47
CA ASN A 120 10.42 3.13 3.28
C ASN A 120 9.88 3.09 4.73
N LEU A 121 9.85 1.89 5.32
CA LEU A 121 9.42 1.69 6.70
C LEU A 121 10.22 2.59 7.64
N ARG A 122 9.49 3.39 8.42
CA ARG A 122 10.05 4.20 9.49
C ARG A 122 9.19 4.05 10.73
N MET A 123 9.85 3.80 11.87
CA MET A 123 9.20 3.74 13.16
C MET A 123 8.88 5.16 13.64
N LEU A 124 7.59 5.45 13.85
CA LEU A 124 7.13 6.74 14.37
C LEU A 124 7.18 6.77 15.89
N ARG A 125 6.67 5.70 16.52
CA ARG A 125 6.62 5.57 17.98
C ARG A 125 6.49 4.11 18.40
N TRP A 126 6.88 3.84 19.64
CA TRP A 126 6.60 2.58 20.30
C TRP A 126 6.37 2.78 21.80
N SER A 127 5.73 1.81 22.43
CA SER A 127 5.56 1.75 23.89
C SER A 127 5.56 0.29 24.35
N SER A 128 5.84 0.07 25.63
CA SER A 128 5.80 -1.27 26.22
C SER A 128 5.16 -1.24 27.61
N GLN A 129 4.45 -2.30 27.94
CA GLN A 129 3.96 -2.56 29.28
C GLN A 129 4.47 -3.93 29.75
N PRO A 130 5.15 -4.02 30.90
CA PRO A 130 5.43 -2.93 31.83
C PRO A 130 6.61 -2.04 31.40
N GLN A 131 6.55 -0.75 31.71
CA GLN A 131 7.53 0.26 31.28
C GLN A 131 8.96 0.00 31.79
N LYS A 132 9.11 -0.69 32.92
CA LYS A 132 10.42 -1.02 33.54
C LYS A 132 11.35 -1.84 32.64
N TYR A 133 10.85 -2.40 31.53
CA TYR A 133 11.64 -3.15 30.55
C TYR A 133 11.87 -2.39 29.24
N ALA A 134 11.49 -1.11 29.16
CA ALA A 134 11.63 -0.31 27.94
C ALA A 134 13.09 -0.23 27.47
N ASP A 135 14.05 -0.06 28.37
CA ASP A 135 15.46 0.09 28.00
C ASP A 135 16.01 -1.17 27.31
N GLN A 136 15.66 -2.36 27.81
CA GLN A 136 16.05 -3.63 27.19
C GLN A 136 15.40 -3.79 25.81
N LEU A 137 14.17 -3.31 25.64
CA LEU A 137 13.48 -3.35 24.35
C LEU A 137 14.09 -2.37 23.34
N GLN A 138 14.60 -1.22 23.80
CA GLN A 138 15.20 -0.24 22.91
C GLN A 138 16.41 -0.80 22.15
N LEU A 139 17.16 -1.73 22.77
CA LEU A 139 18.33 -2.39 22.16
C LEU A 139 17.96 -3.28 20.97
N ILE A 140 16.74 -3.82 20.93
CA ILE A 140 16.28 -4.73 19.87
C ILE A 140 15.45 -4.03 18.78
N MET A 141 15.01 -2.78 19.02
CA MET A 141 14.17 -2.03 18.06
C MET A 141 14.78 -1.89 16.66
N PRO A 142 16.09 -1.57 16.49
CA PRO A 142 16.68 -1.47 15.15
C PRO A 142 16.57 -2.77 14.36
N MET A 143 16.79 -3.91 15.02
CA MET A 143 16.68 -5.21 14.39
C MET A 143 15.23 -5.53 14.04
N LEU A 144 14.28 -5.30 14.95
CA LEU A 144 12.85 -5.46 14.68
C LEU A 144 12.43 -4.63 13.47
N ASN A 145 12.87 -3.37 13.40
CA ASN A 145 12.61 -2.50 12.26
C ASN A 145 13.14 -3.11 10.95
N ASN A 146 14.38 -3.62 10.97
CA ASN A 146 14.97 -4.28 9.80
C ASN A 146 14.17 -5.53 9.38
N THR A 147 13.78 -6.39 10.32
CA THR A 147 12.99 -7.59 10.02
C THR A 147 11.65 -7.24 9.37
N VAL A 148 10.91 -6.28 9.95
CA VAL A 148 9.63 -5.83 9.38
C VAL A 148 9.85 -5.22 7.99
N GLN A 149 10.88 -4.38 7.84
CA GLN A 149 11.22 -3.77 6.56
C GLN A 149 11.55 -4.83 5.49
N THR A 150 12.34 -5.85 5.83
CA THR A 150 12.66 -6.95 4.92
C THR A 150 11.40 -7.69 4.47
N LEU A 151 10.51 -8.03 5.41
CA LEU A 151 9.26 -8.72 5.08
C LEU A 151 8.36 -7.89 4.14
N LEU A 152 8.16 -6.61 4.46
CA LEU A 152 7.37 -5.70 3.62
C LEU A 152 8.02 -5.46 2.25
N ASN A 153 9.35 -5.46 2.19
CA ASN A 153 10.07 -5.32 0.94
C ASN A 153 10.00 -6.56 0.05
N GLN A 154 9.92 -7.74 0.65
CA GLN A 154 9.92 -9.04 -0.04
C GLN A 154 8.53 -9.46 -0.51
N PHE A 155 7.49 -9.11 0.24
CA PHE A 155 6.14 -9.60 0.00
C PHE A 155 5.19 -8.44 -0.34
N PRO A 156 4.53 -8.48 -1.51
CA PRO A 156 3.62 -7.41 -1.91
C PRO A 156 2.30 -7.49 -1.15
N VAL A 157 1.72 -6.34 -0.81
CA VAL A 157 0.39 -6.24 -0.21
C VAL A 157 -0.74 -6.51 -1.21
N TYR A 158 -0.43 -6.40 -2.50
CA TYR A 158 -1.34 -6.67 -3.59
C TYR A 158 -0.58 -7.09 -4.84
N THR A 159 -1.13 -8.02 -5.63
CA THR A 159 -0.59 -8.41 -6.93
C THR A 159 -1.75 -8.51 -7.91
N LEU A 160 -1.59 -7.89 -9.08
CA LEU A 160 -2.52 -7.99 -10.19
C LEU A 160 -2.61 -9.44 -10.65
N ASP A 161 -3.83 -9.90 -10.89
CA ASP A 161 -4.04 -11.27 -11.37
C ASP A 161 -3.67 -11.37 -12.86
N SER A 162 -2.56 -12.05 -13.15
CA SER A 162 -2.10 -12.26 -14.53
C SER A 162 -3.02 -13.19 -15.34
N ASN A 163 -3.91 -13.96 -14.69
CA ASN A 163 -4.90 -14.79 -15.39
C ASN A 163 -6.13 -13.98 -15.82
N ASP A 164 -6.34 -12.81 -15.21
CA ASP A 164 -7.35 -11.85 -15.66
C ASP A 164 -6.74 -11.00 -16.79
N ALA A 165 -7.26 -11.17 -18.00
CA ALA A 165 -6.80 -10.45 -19.19
C ALA A 165 -6.81 -8.92 -19.01
N THR A 166 -7.78 -8.40 -18.25
CA THR A 166 -7.90 -6.97 -17.97
C THR A 166 -6.78 -6.50 -17.04
N GLN A 167 -6.53 -7.23 -15.95
CA GLN A 167 -5.49 -6.87 -14.99
C GLN A 167 -4.08 -7.07 -15.55
N ASN A 168 -3.87 -8.12 -16.34
CA ASN A 168 -2.59 -8.36 -17.01
C ASN A 168 -2.25 -7.23 -18.00
N MET A 169 -3.25 -6.68 -18.70
CA MET A 169 -3.07 -5.53 -19.56
C MET A 169 -2.80 -4.25 -18.75
N ILE A 170 -3.55 -4.01 -17.66
CA ILE A 170 -3.37 -2.85 -16.78
C ILE A 170 -1.96 -2.79 -16.18
N LYS A 171 -1.31 -3.93 -15.95
CA LYS A 171 0.03 -4.00 -15.36
C LYS A 171 1.06 -3.06 -15.99
N GLN A 172 1.03 -2.91 -17.33
CA GLN A 172 1.95 -2.04 -18.08
C GLN A 172 1.41 -0.60 -18.25
N MET A 173 0.16 -0.36 -17.87
CA MET A 173 -0.56 0.90 -18.09
C MET A 173 -0.65 1.76 -16.84
N VAL A 174 -0.22 1.27 -15.67
CA VAL A 174 -0.14 2.06 -14.45
C VAL A 174 0.82 3.23 -14.67
N LYS A 175 0.29 4.45 -14.59
CA LYS A 175 1.07 5.70 -14.73
C LYS A 175 1.45 6.27 -13.37
N LYS A 176 0.57 6.11 -12.39
CA LYS A 176 0.75 6.72 -11.08
C LYS A 176 0.10 5.88 -10.00
N LEU A 177 0.77 5.82 -8.85
CA LEU A 177 0.19 5.33 -7.60
C LEU A 177 -0.14 6.54 -6.74
N ARG A 178 -1.34 6.58 -6.17
CA ARG A 178 -1.78 7.61 -5.24
C ARG A 178 -2.39 7.00 -3.99
N VAL A 179 -2.05 7.55 -2.83
CA VAL A 179 -2.74 7.23 -1.58
C VAL A 179 -3.95 8.17 -1.43
N SER A 180 -5.08 7.60 -1.06
CA SER A 180 -6.31 8.32 -0.72
C SER A 180 -6.85 7.79 0.60
N ASP A 181 -7.78 8.51 1.23
CA ASP A 181 -8.42 8.06 2.46
C ASP A 181 -8.98 6.62 2.30
N GLY A 182 -8.41 5.69 3.06
CA GLY A 182 -8.80 4.28 3.11
C GLY A 182 -8.37 3.42 1.92
N LYS A 183 -7.60 3.92 0.94
CA LYS A 183 -7.19 3.14 -0.24
C LYS A 183 -5.93 3.62 -0.96
N ILE A 184 -5.28 2.69 -1.64
CA ILE A 184 -4.28 2.96 -2.69
C ILE A 184 -4.99 2.92 -4.04
N VAL A 185 -4.71 3.90 -4.91
CA VAL A 185 -5.25 3.97 -6.26
C VAL A 185 -4.11 3.86 -7.26
N LEU A 186 -4.19 2.86 -8.15
CA LEU A 186 -3.35 2.77 -9.34
C LEU A 186 -4.09 3.43 -10.50
N GLU A 187 -3.61 4.61 -10.89
CA GLU A 187 -4.13 5.37 -12.02
C GLU A 187 -3.52 4.82 -13.31
N THR A 188 -4.39 4.44 -14.25
CA THR A 188 -4.00 3.81 -15.51
C THR A 188 -4.20 4.77 -16.68
N SER A 189 -3.38 4.64 -17.72
CA SER A 189 -3.72 5.24 -19.00
C SER A 189 -4.90 4.48 -19.62
N ALA A 190 -5.78 5.18 -20.32
CA ALA A 190 -6.88 4.53 -21.01
C ALA A 190 -6.38 3.62 -22.16
N LEU A 191 -7.20 2.63 -22.49
CA LEU A 191 -6.98 1.76 -23.65
C LEU A 191 -7.22 2.56 -24.92
N LEU A 192 -6.20 2.64 -25.78
CA LEU A 192 -6.32 3.17 -27.15
C LEU A 192 -6.97 2.13 -28.06
#